data_AF-A0A529TXX9-F1
#
_entry.id   AF-A0A529TXX9-F1
#
_cell.length_a   1.000
_cell.length_b   1.000
_cell.length_c   1.000
_cell.angle_alpha   90.00
_cell.angle_beta   90.00
_cell.angle_gamma   90.00
#
_symmetry.space_group_name_H-M   'P 1'
#
loop_
_entity.id
_entity.type
_entity.pdbx_description
1 polymer ?
#
loop_
_entity_poly.entity_id
_entity_poly.type
_entity_poly.pdbx_seq_one_letter_code
_entity_poly.pdbx_strand_id
1 'polypeptide(L)'
;LPLTANGDPDGQPISWRQEAGLIYSDQPGPLTIRYLANLTDPNDWDALFTEVLVAALAIKIAHPLTHKAGMIDIARAAYDRALDAAFSANAIQRGGRLYTGAWAAQRGDFRSLR
;
A
#
# COMPACT_ATOMS: atom_id res chain seq x y z
N LEU A 1 2.04 -7.23 -3.93
CA LEU A 1 3.45 -6.87 -3.62
C LEU A 1 4.35 -7.85 -4.35
N PRO A 2 5.54 -7.45 -4.85
CA PRO A 2 6.48 -8.41 -5.42
C PRO A 2 6.91 -9.40 -4.34
N LEU A 3 7.01 -10.69 -4.69
CA LEU A 3 7.69 -11.65 -3.82
C LEU A 3 9.18 -11.35 -3.81
N THR A 4 9.74 -11.27 -2.61
CA THR A 4 11.17 -11.07 -2.37
C THR A 4 11.73 -12.25 -1.59
N ALA A 5 13.03 -12.45 -1.65
CA ALA A 5 13.70 -13.59 -1.00
C ALA A 5 13.40 -13.68 0.51
N ASN A 6 13.18 -12.54 1.17
CA ASN A 6 13.01 -12.45 2.62
C ASN A 6 11.61 -11.94 3.03
N GLY A 7 10.72 -11.66 2.08
CA GLY A 7 9.41 -11.05 2.35
C GLY A 7 9.48 -9.56 2.73
N ASP A 8 10.65 -8.92 2.64
CA ASP A 8 10.81 -7.48 2.82
C ASP A 8 10.37 -6.70 1.58
N PRO A 9 9.79 -5.50 1.75
CA PRO A 9 9.24 -4.72 0.64
C PRO A 9 10.35 -4.20 -0.29
N ASP A 10 11.54 -3.97 0.25
CA ASP A 10 12.75 -3.54 -0.46
C ASP A 10 13.75 -4.70 -0.66
N GLY A 11 13.32 -5.94 -0.41
CA GLY A 11 14.16 -7.12 -0.56
C GLY A 11 14.47 -7.46 -2.02
N GLN A 12 15.42 -8.38 -2.23
CA GLN A 12 15.74 -8.87 -3.58
C GLN A 12 14.54 -9.60 -4.17
N PRO A 13 13.99 -9.16 -5.31
CA PRO A 13 12.84 -9.78 -5.94
C PRO A 13 13.20 -11.17 -6.47
N ILE A 14 12.27 -12.11 -6.36
CA ILE A 14 12.44 -13.47 -6.88
C ILE A 14 11.55 -13.69 -8.11
N SER A 15 11.91 -14.67 -8.94
CA SER A 15 11.02 -15.14 -10.01
C SER A 15 9.89 -15.96 -9.40
N TRP A 16 8.66 -15.60 -9.74
CA TRP A 16 7.46 -16.30 -9.28
C TRP A 16 6.32 -16.15 -10.28
N ARG A 17 5.34 -17.06 -10.19
CA ARG A 17 4.09 -17.03 -10.96
C ARG A 17 2.93 -17.44 -10.08
N GLN A 18 1.78 -16.77 -10.21
CA GLN A 18 0.54 -17.21 -9.57
C GLN A 18 -0.43 -17.77 -10.61
N GLU A 19 -0.89 -19.00 -10.38
CA GLU A 19 -1.90 -19.66 -11.22
C GLU A 19 -2.86 -20.46 -10.36
N ALA A 20 -4.16 -20.36 -10.63
CA ALA A 20 -5.21 -21.11 -9.93
C ALA A 20 -5.13 -21.04 -8.38
N GLY A 21 -4.70 -19.91 -7.83
CA GLY A 21 -4.55 -19.72 -6.38
C GLY A 21 -3.25 -20.27 -5.78
N LEU A 22 -2.37 -20.86 -6.58
CA LEU A 22 -1.06 -21.35 -6.17
C LEU A 22 0.05 -20.39 -6.61
N ILE A 23 1.13 -20.32 -5.83
CA ILE A 23 2.34 -19.57 -6.14
C ILE A 23 3.45 -20.56 -6.49
N TYR A 24 3.98 -20.44 -7.69
CA TYR A 24 5.12 -21.22 -8.20
C TYR A 24 6.38 -20.37 -8.14
N SER A 25 7.47 -20.95 -7.66
CA SER A 25 8.79 -20.33 -7.65
C SER A 25 9.87 -21.41 -7.71
N ASP A 26 11.01 -21.06 -8.30
CA ASP A 26 12.19 -21.94 -8.36
C ASP A 26 13.03 -21.88 -7.06
N GLN A 27 12.62 -21.03 -6.11
CA GLN A 27 13.32 -20.87 -4.84
C GLN A 27 13.04 -22.04 -3.87
N PRO A 28 14.07 -22.54 -3.17
CA PRO A 28 13.88 -23.58 -2.16
C PRO A 28 13.07 -23.03 -0.97
N GLY A 29 12.18 -23.87 -0.43
CA GLY A 29 11.34 -23.51 0.72
C GLY A 29 12.06 -23.63 2.07
N PRO A 30 11.52 -23.03 3.14
CA PRO A 30 10.27 -22.24 3.20
C PRO A 30 10.45 -20.78 2.74
N LEU A 31 9.42 -20.23 2.06
CA LEU A 31 9.42 -18.85 1.56
C LEU A 31 8.59 -17.94 2.48
N THR A 32 9.19 -16.82 2.89
CA THR A 32 8.48 -15.76 3.62
C THR A 32 7.76 -14.86 2.61
N ILE A 33 6.43 -14.83 2.68
CA ILE A 33 5.59 -14.05 1.75
C ILE A 33 4.94 -12.88 2.49
N ARG A 34 5.11 -11.68 1.95
CA ARG A 34 4.34 -10.50 2.38
C ARG A 34 3.19 -10.26 1.42
N TYR A 35 1.98 -10.24 1.96
CA TYR A 35 0.75 -10.02 1.21
C TYR A 35 -0.06 -8.90 1.83
N LEU A 36 -0.99 -8.34 1.07
CA LEU A 36 -1.98 -7.40 1.57
C LEU A 36 -3.27 -8.17 1.82
N ALA A 37 -3.72 -8.24 3.07
CA ALA A 37 -5.02 -8.79 3.41
C ALA A 37 -6.11 -7.74 3.15
N ASN A 38 -7.26 -8.16 2.63
CA ASN A 38 -8.44 -7.32 2.56
C ASN A 38 -9.26 -7.47 3.85
N LEU A 39 -8.98 -6.63 4.84
CA LEU A 39 -9.70 -6.62 6.11
C LEU A 39 -10.98 -5.78 5.98
N THR A 40 -12.14 -6.41 6.12
CA THR A 40 -13.44 -5.72 5.97
C THR A 40 -14.03 -5.23 7.29
N ASP A 41 -13.61 -5.81 8.42
CA ASP A 41 -14.02 -5.36 9.75
C ASP A 41 -13.14 -4.18 10.19
N PRO A 42 -13.71 -2.99 10.47
CA PRO A 42 -12.94 -1.86 10.99
C PRO A 42 -12.25 -2.12 12.32
N ASN A 43 -12.69 -3.11 13.12
CA ASN A 43 -12.04 -3.46 14.38
C ASN A 43 -10.67 -4.12 14.16
N ASP A 44 -10.40 -4.66 12.98
CA ASP A 44 -9.11 -5.26 12.62
C ASP A 44 -8.12 -4.21 12.08
N TRP A 45 -8.55 -2.96 11.92
CA TRP A 45 -7.72 -1.90 11.36
C TRP A 45 -6.85 -1.23 12.41
N ASP A 46 -5.66 -0.80 12.00
CA ASP A 46 -4.83 0.06 12.82
C ASP A 46 -5.55 1.40 13.10
N ALA A 47 -5.41 1.91 14.33
CA ALA A 47 -6.07 3.14 14.75
C ALA A 47 -5.64 4.35 13.89
N LEU A 48 -4.36 4.46 13.55
CA LEU A 48 -3.84 5.56 12.74
C LEU A 48 -4.25 5.41 11.27
N PHE A 49 -4.38 4.18 10.76
CA PHE A 49 -5.00 3.95 9.45
C PHE A 49 -6.44 4.45 9.43
N THR A 50 -7.21 4.15 10.48
CA THR A 50 -8.59 4.60 10.63
C THR A 50 -8.69 6.12 10.64
N GLU A 51 -7.82 6.81 11.37
CA GLU A 51 -7.77 8.27 11.39
C GLU A 51 -7.49 8.88 10.01
N VAL A 52 -6.53 8.32 9.26
CA VAL A 52 -6.23 8.76 7.90
C VAL A 52 -7.43 8.56 6.98
N LEU A 53 -8.08 7.40 7.06
CA LEU A 53 -9.27 7.10 6.25
C LEU A 53 -10.41 8.08 6.54
N VAL A 54 -10.68 8.33 7.83
CA VAL A 54 -11.72 9.27 8.26
C VAL A 54 -11.40 10.69 7.78
N ALA A 55 -10.15 11.15 7.90
CA ALA A 55 -9.74 12.47 7.43
C ALA A 55 -9.83 12.59 5.90
N ALA A 56 -9.48 11.54 5.14
CA ALA A 56 -9.64 11.52 3.69
C ALA A 56 -11.11 11.59 3.26
N LEU A 57 -12.00 10.90 3.98
CA LEU A 57 -13.45 11.01 3.77
C LEU A 57 -13.94 12.42 4.11
N ALA A 58 -13.49 12.99 5.22
CA ALA A 58 -13.83 14.34 5.64
C ALA A 58 -13.50 15.37 4.56
N ILE A 59 -12.33 15.28 3.91
CA ILE A 59 -11.97 16.17 2.79
C ILE A 59 -13.01 16.10 1.66
N LYS A 60 -13.47 14.89 1.31
CA LYS A 60 -14.42 14.69 0.20
C LYS A 60 -15.82 15.19 0.53
N ILE A 61 -16.26 15.06 1.78
CA ILE A 61 -17.62 15.40 2.20
C ILE A 61 -17.75 16.80 2.81
N ALA A 62 -16.66 17.44 3.23
CA ALA A 62 -16.68 18.71 3.97
C ALA A 62 -17.43 19.81 3.21
N HIS A 63 -17.12 20.04 1.92
CA HIS A 63 -17.78 21.08 1.14
C HIS A 63 -19.22 20.73 0.75
N PRO A 64 -19.51 19.53 0.20
CA PRO A 64 -20.89 19.13 -0.09
C PRO A 64 -21.82 19.17 1.13
N LEU A 65 -21.31 18.86 2.32
CA LEU A 65 -22.12 18.80 3.53
C LEU A 65 -22.30 20.17 4.21
N THR A 66 -21.26 21.00 4.23
CA THR A 66 -21.26 22.25 5.00
C THR A 66 -21.47 23.51 4.17
N HIS A 67 -21.31 23.41 2.84
CA HIS A 67 -21.26 24.53 1.90
C HIS A 67 -20.20 25.61 2.23
N LYS A 68 -19.23 25.31 3.12
CA LYS A 68 -18.16 26.24 3.50
C LYS A 68 -16.84 25.79 2.89
N ALA A 69 -16.25 26.62 2.02
CA ALA A 69 -14.96 26.32 1.39
C ALA A 69 -13.82 26.12 2.42
N GLY A 70 -13.76 26.94 3.48
CA GLY A 70 -12.71 26.84 4.51
C GLY A 70 -12.71 25.54 5.32
N MET A 71 -13.78 24.73 5.27
CA MET A 71 -13.81 23.42 5.92
C MET A 71 -12.93 22.40 5.20
N ILE A 72 -12.69 22.57 3.89
CA ILE A 72 -11.73 21.72 3.15
C ILE A 72 -10.32 21.92 3.69
N ASP A 73 -9.92 23.17 3.97
CA ASP A 73 -8.57 23.47 4.45
C ASP A 73 -8.31 22.88 5.85
N ILE A 74 -9.31 22.95 6.73
CA ILE A 74 -9.25 22.31 8.06
C ILE A 74 -9.15 20.78 7.92
N ALA A 75 -9.96 20.17 7.04
CA ALA A 75 -9.93 18.73 6.81
C ALA A 75 -8.60 18.27 6.19
N ARG A 76 -8.01 19.06 5.29
CA ARG A 76 -6.67 18.82 4.73
C ARG A 76 -5.60 18.84 5.82
N ALA A 77 -5.61 19.85 6.69
CA ALA A 77 -4.65 19.94 7.79
C ALA A 77 -4.80 18.79 8.81
N ALA A 78 -6.01 18.24 8.99
CA ALA A 78 -6.22 17.05 9.80
C ALA A 78 -5.65 15.79 9.10
N TYR A 79 -5.89 15.66 7.80
CA TYR A 79 -5.38 14.55 6.99
C TYR A 79 -3.85 14.50 6.94
N ASP A 80 -3.18 15.65 6.72
CA ASP A 80 -1.72 15.70 6.64
C ASP A 80 -1.09 15.26 7.97
N ARG A 81 -1.63 15.72 9.10
CA ARG A 81 -1.17 15.28 10.44
C ARG A 81 -1.39 13.79 10.67
N ALA A 82 -2.56 13.26 10.29
CA ALA A 82 -2.86 11.84 10.42
C ALA A 82 -1.93 10.98 9.53
N LEU A 83 -1.62 11.44 8.31
CA LEU A 83 -0.67 10.78 7.41
C LEU A 83 0.73 10.72 8.00
N ASP A 84 1.24 11.84 8.51
CA ASP A 84 2.57 11.89 9.12
C ASP A 84 2.67 10.94 10.31
N ALA A 85 1.64 10.91 11.17
CA ALA A 85 1.55 9.98 12.30
C ALA A 85 1.52 8.52 11.82
N ALA A 86 0.66 8.20 10.85
CA ALA A 86 0.52 6.85 10.31
C ALA A 86 1.80 6.33 9.63
N PHE A 87 2.54 7.19 8.93
CA PHE A 87 3.85 6.81 8.37
C PHE A 87 4.89 6.60 9.46
N SER A 88 4.94 7.45 10.49
CA SER A 88 5.90 7.30 11.59
C SER A 88 5.70 5.99 12.36
N ALA A 89 4.46 5.52 12.45
CA ALA A 89 4.09 4.28 13.14
C ALA A 89 4.04 3.05 12.23
N ASN A 90 4.34 3.19 10.93
CA ASN A 90 4.16 2.14 9.91
C ASN A 90 2.73 1.57 9.82
N ALA A 91 1.71 2.33 10.24
CA ALA A 91 0.30 1.98 10.09
C ALA A 91 -0.15 1.99 8.61
N ILE A 92 0.56 2.76 7.78
CA ILE A 92 0.36 2.80 6.33
C ILE A 92 1.67 2.49 5.64
N GLN A 93 1.60 1.58 4.66
CA GLN A 93 2.75 1.28 3.83
C GLN A 93 3.05 2.46 2.89
N ARG A 94 4.24 3.03 3.03
CA ARG A 94 4.80 3.94 2.02
C ARG A 94 5.02 3.12 0.75
N GLY A 95 4.51 3.60 -0.39
CA GLY A 95 4.54 2.86 -1.66
C GLY A 95 5.93 2.25 -1.91
N GLY A 96 5.98 0.92 -2.05
CA GLY A 96 7.23 0.20 -2.29
C GLY A 96 7.76 0.45 -3.70
N ARG A 97 9.04 0.12 -3.93
CA ARG A 97 9.62 0.19 -5.27
C ARG A 97 8.77 -0.62 -6.26
N LEU A 98 8.37 0.02 -7.36
CA LEU A 98 7.74 -0.67 -8.48
C LEU A 98 8.77 -1.62 -9.10
N TYR A 99 8.61 -2.92 -8.88
CA TYR A 99 9.42 -3.93 -9.54
C TYR A 99 8.81 -4.30 -10.89
N THR A 100 9.59 -4.20 -11.97
CA THR A 100 9.26 -4.87 -13.23
C THR A 100 9.79 -6.30 -13.16
N GLY A 101 8.88 -7.28 -13.18
CA GLY A 101 9.23 -8.69 -13.29
C GLY A 101 10.14 -8.97 -14.50
N ALA A 102 10.96 -10.03 -14.41
CA ALA A 102 11.76 -10.52 -15.53
C ALA A 102 10.92 -10.70 -16.81
N TRP A 103 9.67 -11.12 -16.67
CA TRP A 103 8.71 -11.23 -17.78
C TRP A 103 8.19 -9.88 -18.32
N ALA A 104 8.07 -8.86 -17.47
CA ALA A 104 7.71 -7.50 -17.91
C ALA A 104 8.85 -6.92 -18.77
N ALA A 105 10.10 -7.10 -18.35
CA ALA A 105 11.27 -6.77 -19.15
C ALA A 105 11.33 -7.58 -20.47
N GLN A 106 10.97 -8.87 -20.43
CA GLN A 106 10.92 -9.74 -21.62
C GLN A 106 9.82 -9.34 -22.63
N ARG A 107 8.80 -8.58 -22.21
CA ARG A 107 7.78 -7.97 -23.08
C ARG A 107 8.05 -6.49 -23.40
N GLY A 108 9.21 -5.96 -23.00
CA GLY A 108 9.62 -4.59 -23.30
C GLY A 108 9.13 -3.51 -22.31
N ASP A 109 8.63 -3.89 -21.13
CA ASP A 109 8.30 -2.94 -20.06
C ASP A 109 9.54 -2.65 -19.18
N PHE A 110 10.25 -1.58 -19.52
CA PHE A 110 11.49 -1.13 -18.88
C PHE A 110 11.31 0.03 -17.90
N ARG A 111 10.09 0.28 -17.42
CA ARG A 111 9.78 1.48 -16.59
C ARG A 111 10.54 1.57 -15.27
N SER A 112 11.15 0.49 -14.79
CA SER A 112 11.98 0.44 -13.57
C SER A 112 13.46 0.79 -13.78
N LEU A 113 13.94 0.89 -15.02
CA LEU A 113 15.36 1.11 -15.37
C LEU A 113 15.74 2.60 -15.45
N ARG A 114 14.91 3.51 -14.91
CA ARG A 114 15.17 4.95 -14.85
C ARG A 114 15.36 5.43 -13.42
#